data_AF-A0A2W0BBL2-F1
#
_entry.id   AF-A0A2W0BBL2-F1
#
_cell.length_a   1.000
_cell.length_b   1.000
_cell.length_c   1.000
_cell.angle_alpha   90.00
_cell.angle_beta   90.00
_cell.angle_gamma   90.00
#
_symmetry.space_group_name_H-M   'P 1'
#
loop_
_entity.id
_entity.type
_entity.pdbx_description
1 polymer ?
#
loop_
_entity_poly.entity_id
_entity_poly.type
_entity_poly.pdbx_seq_one_letter_code
_entity_poly.pdbx_strand_id
1 'polypeptide(L)'
;MDTTTVLVTITLLLALCFDFFNGFHDAANSIATVVSTRVLSPRLAVVWAAIFNFIAAFIFGIAVAKTIGSGMIDVHQITQYVVL
;
A
#
# COMPACT_ATOMS: atom_id res chain seq x y z
N MET A 1 -21.15 -14.01 13.51
CA MET A 1 -20.59 -13.36 12.31
C MET A 1 -20.67 -14.38 11.20
N ASP A 2 -21.16 -13.98 10.03
CA ASP A 2 -21.15 -14.78 8.81
C ASP A 2 -19.71 -15.01 8.32
N THR A 3 -19.46 -16.15 7.69
CA THR A 3 -18.13 -16.57 7.24
C THR A 3 -17.49 -15.56 6.31
N THR A 4 -18.29 -14.95 5.41
CA THR A 4 -17.83 -13.91 4.49
C THR A 4 -17.29 -12.69 5.23
N THR A 5 -18.01 -12.17 6.22
CA THR A 5 -17.54 -11.03 7.03
C THR A 5 -16.26 -11.35 7.80
N VAL A 6 -16.10 -12.59 8.29
CA VAL A 6 -14.87 -13.03 8.94
C VAL A 6 -13.70 -13.01 7.96
N LEU A 7 -13.87 -13.60 6.76
CA LEU A 7 -12.82 -13.64 5.75
C LEU A 7 -12.46 -12.23 5.25
N VAL A 8 -13.44 -11.35 5.02
CA VAL A 8 -13.18 -9.96 4.63
C VAL A 8 -12.37 -9.23 5.70
N THR A 9 -12.70 -9.44 6.97
CA THR A 9 -11.96 -8.84 8.08
C THR A 9 -10.51 -9.32 8.10
N ILE A 10 -10.27 -10.62 7.89
CA ILE A 10 -8.92 -11.18 7.83
C ILE A 10 -8.16 -10.61 6.62
N THR A 11 -8.76 -10.59 5.43
CA THR A 11 -8.13 -10.01 4.24
C THR A 11 -7.77 -8.55 4.45
N LEU A 12 -8.64 -7.75 5.07
CA LEU A 12 -8.36 -6.36 5.39
C LEU A 12 -7.15 -6.22 6.32
N LEU A 13 -7.07 -7.04 7.36
CA LEU A 13 -5.93 -7.02 8.29
C LEU A 13 -4.63 -7.42 7.59
N LEU A 14 -4.65 -8.45 6.74
CA LEU A 14 -3.49 -8.84 5.95
C LEU A 14 -3.06 -7.75 4.96
N ALA A 15 -4.02 -7.13 4.26
CA ALA A 15 -3.75 -6.03 3.33
C ALA A 15 -3.11 -4.84 4.05
N LEU A 16 -3.64 -4.44 5.21
CA LEU A 16 -3.06 -3.35 6.02
C LEU A 16 -1.64 -3.67 6.51
N CYS A 17 -1.40 -4.91 6.96
CA CYS A 17 -0.06 -5.35 7.33
C CYS A 17 0.92 -5.31 6.15
N PHE A 18 0.50 -5.81 4.98
CA PHE A 18 1.31 -5.80 3.77
C PHE A 18 1.62 -4.36 3.31
N ASP A 19 0.61 -3.49 3.29
CA ASP A 19 0.76 -2.08 2.93
C ASP A 19 1.71 -1.34 3.88
N PHE A 20 1.67 -1.66 5.18
CA PHE A 20 2.61 -1.09 6.14
C PHE A 20 4.06 -1.47 5.82
N PHE A 21 4.34 -2.75 5.58
CA PHE A 21 5.68 -3.19 5.23
C PHE A 21 6.13 -2.60 3.89
N ASN A 22 5.29 -2.63 2.85
CA ASN A 22 5.61 -2.00 1.57
C ASN A 22 5.91 -0.51 1.72
N GLY A 23 5.09 0.22 2.47
CA GLY A 23 5.31 1.63 2.76
C GLY A 23 6.63 1.89 3.46
N PHE A 24 7.08 0.99 4.35
CA PHE A 24 8.40 1.09 5.00
C PHE A 24 9.55 0.94 3.99
N HIS A 25 9.47 -0.03 3.09
CA HIS A 25 10.47 -0.23 2.03
C HIS A 25 10.50 0.96 1.05
N ASP A 26 9.33 1.46 0.66
CA ASP A 26 9.21 2.60 -0.25
C ASP A 26 9.68 3.90 0.39
N ALA A 27 9.41 4.11 1.68
CA ALA A 27 9.93 5.23 2.43
C ALA A 27 11.47 5.24 2.39
N ALA A 28 12.13 4.09 2.61
CA ALA A 28 13.58 4.00 2.52
C ALA A 28 14.11 4.37 1.12
N ASN A 29 13.46 3.87 0.06
CA ASN A 29 13.82 4.18 -1.33
C ASN A 29 13.66 5.68 -1.65
N SER A 30 12.60 6.32 -1.15
CA SER A 30 12.30 7.73 -1.43
C SER A 30 13.20 8.72 -0.70
N ILE A 31 13.76 8.35 0.46
CA ILE A 31 14.58 9.26 1.29
C ILE A 31 16.08 9.05 1.15
N ALA A 32 16.53 7.93 0.55
CA ALA A 32 17.94 7.54 0.51
C ALA A 32 18.86 8.64 -0.05
N THR A 33 18.42 9.35 -1.08
CA THR A 33 19.20 10.43 -1.71
C THR A 33 19.27 11.68 -0.83
N VAL A 34 18.13 12.12 -0.29
CA VAL A 34 18.02 13.35 0.51
C VAL A 34 18.74 13.22 1.85
N VAL A 35 18.72 12.01 2.44
CA VAL A 35 19.43 11.71 3.69
C VAL A 35 20.93 11.54 3.44
N SER A 36 21.34 10.83 2.38
CA SER A 36 22.78 10.62 2.10
C SER A 36 23.50 11.91 1.70
N THR A 37 22.81 12.81 1.00
CA THR A 37 23.31 14.17 0.66
C THR A 37 23.19 15.15 1.82
N ARG A 38 22.61 14.74 2.96
CA ARG A 38 22.41 15.55 4.17
C ARG A 38 21.54 16.80 3.96
N VAL A 39 20.67 16.78 2.96
CA VAL A 39 19.69 17.85 2.71
C VAL A 39 18.62 17.86 3.81
N LEU A 40 18.19 16.69 4.26
CA LEU A 40 17.28 16.54 5.41
C LEU A 40 17.88 15.59 6.45
N SER A 41 17.55 15.83 7.72
CA SER A 41 17.79 14.85 8.78
C SER A 41 16.90 13.61 8.57
N PRO A 42 17.33 12.40 9.00
CA PRO A 42 16.56 11.17 8.79
C PRO A 42 15.12 11.25 9.27
N ARG A 43 14.87 11.87 10.43
CA ARG A 43 13.52 12.03 10.99
C ARG A 43 12.63 12.90 10.11
N LEU A 44 13.14 14.04 9.64
CA LEU A 44 12.40 14.93 8.75
C LEU A 44 12.13 14.26 7.41
N ALA A 45 13.09 13.49 6.89
CA ALA A 45 12.92 12.78 5.63
C ALA A 45 11.82 11.71 5.72
N VAL A 46 11.72 10.96 6.83
CA VAL A 46 10.63 9.98 7.04
C VAL A 46 9.28 10.68 7.12
N VAL A 47 9.17 11.78 7.86
CA VAL A 47 7.92 12.57 7.93
C VAL A 47 7.54 13.11 6.54
N TRP A 48 8.53 13.58 5.77
CA TRP A 48 8.34 14.03 4.41
C TRP A 48 7.79 12.91 3.52
N ALA A 49 8.44 11.74 3.52
CA ALA A 49 7.98 10.58 2.75
C ALA A 49 6.55 10.15 3.14
N ALA A 50 6.23 10.09 4.44
CA ALA A 50 4.91 9.72 4.91
C ALA A 50 3.81 10.69 4.42
N ILE A 51 4.06 12.00 4.50
CA ILE A 51 3.10 13.02 4.04
C ILE A 51 2.85 12.89 2.54
N PHE A 52 3.91 12.84 1.73
CA PHE A 52 3.76 12.77 0.28
C PHE A 52 3.20 11.43 -0.20
N ASN A 53 3.55 10.31 0.43
CA ASN A 53 2.97 9.01 0.12
C ASN A 53 1.46 8.99 0.42
N PHE A 54 1.05 9.54 1.57
CA PHE A 54 -0.36 9.67 1.93
C PHE A 54 -1.12 10.57 0.94
N ILE A 55 -0.59 11.76 0.62
CA ILE A 55 -1.22 12.69 -0.32
C ILE A 55 -1.34 12.08 -1.73
N ALA A 56 -0.30 11.37 -2.18
CA ALA A 56 -0.27 10.76 -3.52
C ALA A 56 -1.43 9.77 -3.73
N ALA A 57 -1.82 9.02 -2.70
CA ALA A 57 -2.95 8.10 -2.77
C ALA A 57 -4.27 8.79 -3.17
N PHE A 58 -4.48 10.05 -2.76
CA PHE A 58 -5.69 10.82 -3.10
C PHE A 58 -5.57 11.57 -4.43
N ILE A 59 -4.36 12.00 -4.82
CA ILE A 59 -4.15 12.78 -6.05
C ILE A 59 -4.11 11.89 -7.30
N PHE A 60 -3.38 10.77 -7.24
CA PHE A 60 -3.14 9.91 -8.40
C PHE A 60 -4.18 8.81 -8.56
N GLY A 61 -5.03 8.60 -7.55
CA GLY A 61 -6.10 7.62 -7.56
C GLY A 61 -5.60 6.17 -7.66
N ILE A 62 -6.50 5.28 -8.10
CA ILE A 62 -6.31 3.82 -8.05
C ILE A 62 -6.04 3.18 -9.43
N ALA A 63 -5.48 3.95 -10.38
CA ALA A 63 -5.27 3.47 -11.75
C ALA A 63 -4.42 2.20 -11.81
N VAL A 64 -3.35 2.11 -11.01
CA VAL A 64 -2.49 0.93 -10.93
C VAL A 64 -3.27 -0.29 -10.43
N ALA A 65 -4.06 -0.13 -9.37
CA ALA A 65 -4.88 -1.21 -8.83
C ALA A 65 -5.88 -1.73 -9.88
N LYS A 66 -6.49 -0.83 -10.67
CA LYS A 66 -7.40 -1.21 -11.75
C LYS A 66 -6.69 -2.03 -12.84
N THR A 67 -5.50 -1.59 -13.27
CA THR A 67 -4.71 -2.28 -14.30
C THR A 67 -4.24 -3.65 -13.85
N ILE A 68 -3.74 -3.76 -12.61
CA ILE A 68 -3.31 -5.04 -12.02
C ILE A 68 -4.53 -6.00 -11.92
N GLY A 69 -5.66 -5.50 -11.40
CA GLY A 69 -6.86 -6.30 -11.22
C GLY A 69 -7.42 -6.86 -12.53
N SER A 70 -7.59 -6.02 -13.56
CA SER A 70 -8.15 -6.47 -14.85
C SER A 70 -7.17 -7.28 -15.69
N GLY A 71 -5.86 -7.13 -15.46
CA GLY A 71 -4.81 -7.78 -16.25
C GLY A 71 -4.38 -9.15 -15.73
N MET A 72 -4.62 -9.46 -14.46
CA MET A 72 -4.10 -10.69 -13.82
C MET A 72 -5.17 -11.75 -13.57
N ILE A 73 -6.42 -11.36 -13.30
CA ILE A 73 -7.46 -12.28 -12.81
C ILE A 73 -8.86 -11.83 -13.28
N ASP A 74 -9.76 -12.77 -13.57
CA ASP A 74 -11.15 -12.48 -13.89
C ASP A 74 -11.94 -12.20 -12.61
N VAL A 75 -12.10 -10.91 -12.31
CA VAL A 75 -12.78 -10.39 -11.11
C VAL A 75 -14.24 -10.86 -10.96
N HIS A 76 -14.89 -11.33 -12.02
CA HIS A 76 -16.27 -11.83 -11.94
C HIS A 76 -16.37 -13.25 -11.37
N GLN A 77 -15.27 -14.00 -11.34
CA GLN A 77 -15.25 -15.38 -10.86
C GLN A 77 -14.61 -15.52 -9.47
N ILE A 78 -14.12 -14.42 -8.88
CA ILE A 78 -13.43 -14.45 -7.60
C ILE A 78 -14.43 -14.34 -6.46
N THR A 79 -14.30 -15.24 -5.49
CA THR A 79 -15.02 -15.19 -4.22
C THR A 79 -14.05 -14.97 -3.07
N GLN A 80 -14.54 -14.54 -1.91
CA GLN A 80 -13.71 -14.32 -0.73
C GLN A 80 -12.94 -15.58 -0.29
N TYR A 81 -13.45 -16.77 -0.61
CA TYR A 81 -12.80 -18.06 -0.36
C TYR A 81 -11.59 -18.34 -1.24
N VAL A 82 -11.43 -17.62 -2.34
CA VAL A 82 -10.28 -17.75 -3.26
C VAL A 82 -9.19 -16.74 -2.91
N VAL A 83 -9.55 -15.62 -2.28
CA VAL A 83 -8.63 -14.54 -1.90
C VAL A 83 -7.77 -14.91 -0.68
N LEU A 84 -8.31 -15.76 0.21
CA LEU A 84 -7.70 -16.20 1.47
C LEU A 84 -7.45 -17.70 1.43
#